data_AF-A0A0G4MAP3-F1
#
_entry.id   AF-A0A0G4MAP3-F1
#
_cell.length_a   1.000
_cell.length_b   1.000
_cell.length_c   1.000
_cell.angle_alpha   90.00
_cell.angle_beta   90.00
_cell.angle_gamma   90.00
#
_symmetry.space_group_name_H-M   'P 1'
#
loop_
_entity.id
_entity.type
_entity.pdbx_description
1 polymer ?
#
loop_
_entity_poly.entity_id
_entity_poly.type
_entity_poly.pdbx_seq_one_letter_code
_entity_poly.pdbx_strand_id
1 'polypeptide(L)'
;FDFALGFPIPAQSASAAAAQQQVLQAAAQAYTQNVLSKYGWIDQGFLVPDPVPAELYEPFGQFAAKYNFSALLPIIAQFNWYTGNLTTLPALYGIKGLGPGLLSSLFGEFILSGTGDTRSLYDSALKELGSSVLLSTTILNVDRHSNATGVTLVVAESGKSRKTIIAQKLLLAIPPTLKNMVAFDLSIQEKEIFSKFSSLGYFAGIASVPGFNGSFTNIGALTPFNQPIIPGNNGFSSTGSPNEFLIGGGFDTGDVTDEDGKNLVRKNLATLAASGVVPADAASSVTFPYTSNHTPYNVRCKAEDIKNGFYRKLLDLQGSGNTYFTGAAFAGHNSALVWTWNQGTILPAITKALGLKYDA
;
A
#
# COMPACT_ATOMS: atom_id res chain seq x y z
N PHE A 1 -12.89 -12.69 -14.99
CA PHE A 1 -13.97 -11.97 -15.71
C PHE A 1 -13.55 -10.53 -15.89
N ASP A 2 -14.08 -9.84 -16.89
CA ASP A 2 -14.02 -8.38 -16.92
C ASP A 2 -15.25 -7.83 -16.20
N PHE A 3 -15.08 -7.20 -15.04
CA PHE A 3 -16.23 -6.71 -14.25
C PHE A 3 -16.83 -5.41 -14.79
N ALA A 4 -16.17 -4.74 -15.74
CA ALA A 4 -16.73 -3.58 -16.42
C ALA A 4 -17.58 -3.98 -17.62
N LEU A 5 -17.25 -5.11 -18.25
CA LEU A 5 -17.94 -5.59 -19.45
C LEU A 5 -18.84 -6.81 -19.20
N GLY A 6 -18.70 -7.48 -18.06
CA GLY A 6 -19.58 -8.58 -17.61
C GLY A 6 -19.24 -9.96 -18.19
N PHE A 7 -18.28 -10.07 -19.11
CA PHE A 7 -17.99 -11.34 -19.78
C PHE A 7 -16.81 -12.12 -19.16
N PRO A 8 -16.80 -13.47 -19.30
CA PRO A 8 -15.69 -14.30 -18.87
C PRO A 8 -14.42 -14.05 -19.69
N ILE A 9 -13.26 -14.07 -19.03
CA ILE A 9 -11.98 -14.15 -19.74
C ILE A 9 -11.81 -15.62 -20.13
N PRO A 10 -11.62 -15.96 -21.42
CA PRO A 10 -11.43 -17.33 -21.85
C PRO A 10 -10.25 -17.99 -21.14
N ALA A 11 -10.42 -19.24 -20.72
CA ALA A 11 -9.31 -20.03 -20.20
C ALA A 11 -8.24 -20.22 -21.28
N GLN A 12 -6.97 -20.08 -20.89
CA GLN A 12 -5.87 -20.36 -21.79
C GLN A 12 -5.72 -21.88 -22.01
N SER A 13 -5.33 -22.28 -23.22
CA SER A 13 -4.94 -23.67 -23.48
C SER A 13 -3.65 -24.01 -22.74
N ALA A 14 -3.41 -25.29 -22.45
CA ALA A 14 -2.19 -25.74 -21.77
C ALA A 14 -0.91 -25.30 -22.51
N SER A 15 -0.92 -25.33 -23.84
CA SER A 15 0.19 -24.83 -24.66
C SER A 15 0.40 -23.32 -24.52
N ALA A 16 -0.69 -22.54 -24.46
CA ALA A 16 -0.61 -21.09 -24.28
C ALA A 16 -0.09 -20.74 -22.88
N ALA A 17 -0.56 -21.45 -21.85
CA ALA A 17 -0.08 -21.29 -20.49
C ALA A 17 1.42 -21.63 -20.37
N ALA A 18 1.87 -22.72 -20.99
CA ALA A 18 3.29 -23.10 -21.01
C ALA A 18 4.17 -22.06 -21.73
N ALA A 19 3.73 -21.55 -22.88
CA ALA A 19 4.43 -20.48 -23.59
C ALA A 19 4.48 -19.18 -22.76
N GLN A 20 3.38 -18.83 -22.08
CA GLN A 20 3.34 -17.68 -21.18
C GLN A 20 4.33 -17.85 -20.03
N GLN A 21 4.43 -19.03 -19.44
CA GLN A 21 5.38 -19.31 -18.35
C GLN A 21 6.84 -19.03 -18.78
N GLN A 22 7.23 -19.42 -20.00
CA GLN A 22 8.57 -19.16 -20.53
C GLN A 22 8.83 -17.65 -20.71
N VAL A 23 7.85 -16.91 -21.24
CA VAL A 23 7.94 -15.46 -21.40
C VAL A 23 8.06 -14.76 -20.03
N LEU A 24 7.32 -15.22 -19.03
CA LEU A 24 7.39 -14.69 -17.67
C LEU A 24 8.76 -14.94 -17.03
N GLN A 25 9.34 -16.12 -17.22
CA GLN A 25 10.70 -16.42 -16.73
C GLN A 25 11.76 -15.53 -17.38
N ALA A 26 11.69 -15.34 -18.71
CA ALA A 26 12.62 -14.45 -19.41
C ALA A 26 12.47 -12.99 -18.94
N ALA A 27 11.24 -12.52 -18.74
CA ALA A 27 10.97 -11.18 -18.23
C ALA A 27 11.45 -11.01 -16.78
N ALA A 28 11.30 -12.02 -15.93
CA ALA A 28 11.83 -12.01 -14.56
C ALA A 28 13.36 -11.93 -14.56
N GLN A 29 14.03 -12.71 -15.42
CA GLN A 29 15.49 -12.64 -15.57
C GLN A 29 15.94 -11.25 -16.03
N ALA A 30 15.28 -10.67 -17.04
CA ALA A 30 15.58 -9.32 -17.52
C ALA A 30 15.36 -8.27 -16.42
N TYR A 31 14.28 -8.37 -15.66
CA TYR A 31 13.99 -7.46 -14.55
C TYR A 31 15.04 -7.57 -13.43
N THR A 32 15.40 -8.78 -13.01
CA THR A 32 16.45 -9.00 -12.01
C THR A 32 17.80 -8.43 -12.45
N GLN A 33 18.23 -8.74 -13.67
CA GLN A 33 19.55 -8.37 -14.18
C GLN A 33 19.67 -6.89 -14.50
N ASN A 34 18.62 -6.28 -15.07
CA ASN A 34 18.71 -4.92 -15.61
C ASN A 34 18.13 -3.85 -14.67
N VAL A 35 17.31 -4.23 -13.70
CA VAL A 35 16.62 -3.31 -12.79
C VAL A 35 17.00 -3.56 -11.34
N LEU A 36 16.72 -4.74 -10.79
CA LEU A 36 16.94 -5.00 -9.37
C LEU A 36 18.42 -4.95 -8.96
N SER A 37 19.32 -5.37 -9.86
CA SER A 37 20.77 -5.25 -9.65
C SER A 37 21.25 -3.79 -9.48
N LYS A 38 20.56 -2.82 -10.11
CA LYS A 38 20.88 -1.38 -10.03
C LYS A 38 20.29 -0.72 -8.79
N TYR A 39 19.16 -1.24 -8.30
CA TYR A 39 18.39 -0.65 -7.22
C TYR A 39 18.26 -1.61 -6.03
N GLY A 40 19.38 -2.18 -5.58
CA GLY A 40 19.42 -3.10 -4.44
C GLY A 40 18.90 -2.52 -3.11
N TRP A 41 18.72 -1.21 -3.03
CA TRP A 41 18.14 -0.49 -1.89
C TRP A 41 16.60 -0.44 -1.88
N ILE A 42 15.92 -0.88 -2.95
CA ILE A 42 14.48 -0.61 -3.15
C ILE A 42 13.58 -1.10 -2.00
N ASP A 43 13.92 -2.22 -1.39
CA ASP A 43 13.18 -2.83 -0.26
C ASP A 43 13.62 -2.29 1.10
N GLN A 44 14.73 -1.54 1.15
CA GLN A 44 15.23 -0.95 2.40
C GLN A 44 14.55 0.38 2.74
N GLY A 45 13.90 1.02 1.77
CA GLY A 45 13.23 2.32 1.93
C GLY A 45 13.26 3.12 0.63
N PHE A 46 12.78 4.37 0.64
CA PHE A 46 12.96 5.28 -0.49
C PHE A 46 14.36 5.93 -0.50
N LEU A 47 15.41 5.11 -0.54
CA LEU A 47 16.82 5.53 -0.56
C LEU A 47 17.27 5.97 -1.97
N VAL A 48 16.49 6.84 -2.59
CA VAL A 48 16.69 7.28 -3.98
C VAL A 48 18.00 8.07 -4.12
N PRO A 49 18.89 7.74 -5.08
CA PRO A 49 20.14 8.46 -5.30
C PRO A 49 19.95 9.94 -5.67
N ASP A 50 20.97 10.77 -5.44
CA ASP A 50 21.05 12.16 -5.88
C ASP A 50 22.32 12.36 -6.74
N PRO A 51 22.23 12.80 -8.02
CA PRO A 51 21.00 13.12 -8.76
C PRO A 51 20.11 11.90 -8.99
N VAL A 52 18.80 12.13 -9.03
CA VAL A 52 17.82 11.07 -9.26
C VAL A 52 17.95 10.53 -10.70
N PRO A 53 18.20 9.22 -10.90
CA PRO A 53 18.26 8.63 -12.23
C PRO A 53 16.97 8.89 -13.02
N ALA A 54 17.12 9.34 -14.27
CA ALA A 54 15.99 9.82 -15.06
C ALA A 54 14.87 8.79 -15.23
N GLU A 55 15.28 7.55 -15.37
CA GLU A 55 14.40 6.42 -15.57
C GLU A 55 13.51 6.07 -14.37
N LEU A 56 13.84 6.53 -13.16
CA LEU A 56 13.00 6.31 -11.97
C LEU A 56 11.73 7.18 -11.95
N TYR A 57 11.71 8.28 -12.72
CA TYR A 57 10.54 9.14 -12.84
C TYR A 57 9.89 9.10 -14.23
N GLU A 58 10.35 8.20 -15.11
CA GLU A 58 9.67 7.88 -16.36
C GLU A 58 8.41 7.02 -16.12
N PRO A 59 7.43 7.02 -17.03
CA PRO A 59 6.26 6.13 -16.96
C PRO A 59 6.66 4.65 -16.88
N PHE A 60 6.12 3.91 -15.92
CA PHE A 60 6.52 2.53 -15.64
C PHE A 60 6.26 1.58 -16.81
N GLY A 61 5.19 1.79 -17.60
CA GLY A 61 4.96 1.01 -18.82
C GLY A 61 6.07 1.16 -19.87
N GLN A 62 6.61 2.37 -20.02
CA GLN A 62 7.74 2.64 -20.93
C GLN A 62 9.03 2.05 -20.37
N PHE A 63 9.26 2.22 -19.06
CA PHE A 63 10.40 1.63 -18.36
C PHE A 63 10.42 0.10 -18.50
N ALA A 64 9.26 -0.55 -18.39
CA ALA A 64 9.12 -1.99 -18.57
C ALA A 64 9.44 -2.47 -19.98
N ALA A 65 9.04 -1.72 -21.00
CA ALA A 65 9.39 -2.00 -22.39
C ALA A 65 10.90 -1.81 -22.63
N LYS A 66 11.46 -0.71 -22.14
CA LYS A 66 12.89 -0.38 -22.23
C LYS A 66 13.80 -1.48 -21.66
N TYR A 67 13.36 -2.12 -20.57
CA TYR A 67 14.12 -3.16 -19.87
C TYR A 67 13.62 -4.59 -20.11
N ASN A 68 12.74 -4.77 -21.11
CA ASN A 68 12.24 -6.06 -21.57
C ASN A 68 11.58 -6.93 -20.48
N PHE A 69 10.76 -6.30 -19.61
CA PHE A 69 10.00 -7.02 -18.59
C PHE A 69 8.50 -6.74 -18.63
N SER A 70 7.98 -6.15 -19.72
CA SER A 70 6.55 -5.83 -19.90
C SER A 70 5.59 -6.99 -19.59
N ALA A 71 6.03 -8.24 -19.79
CA ALA A 71 5.23 -9.42 -19.50
C ALA A 71 4.88 -9.60 -18.00
N LEU A 72 5.61 -8.96 -17.09
CA LEU A 72 5.31 -9.01 -15.65
C LEU A 72 4.19 -8.05 -15.23
N LEU A 73 3.86 -7.03 -16.05
CA LEU A 73 2.92 -5.98 -15.63
C LEU A 73 1.49 -6.49 -15.36
N PRO A 74 0.93 -7.44 -16.12
CA PRO A 74 -0.33 -8.06 -15.76
C PRO A 74 -0.32 -8.77 -14.40
N ILE A 75 0.82 -9.35 -14.01
CA ILE A 75 0.97 -9.97 -12.69
C ILE A 75 0.99 -8.90 -11.59
N ILE A 76 1.73 -7.81 -11.81
CA ILE A 76 1.75 -6.66 -10.88
C ILE A 76 0.32 -6.13 -10.67
N ALA A 77 -0.47 -6.00 -11.75
CA ALA A 77 -1.85 -5.53 -11.70
C ALA A 77 -2.75 -6.41 -10.81
N GLN A 78 -2.49 -7.72 -10.78
CA GLN A 78 -3.27 -8.68 -10.01
C GLN A 78 -2.83 -8.78 -8.54
N PHE A 79 -1.52 -8.82 -8.28
CA PHE A 79 -0.99 -9.13 -6.95
C PHE A 79 -0.84 -7.93 -6.03
N ASN A 80 -0.64 -6.72 -6.56
CA ASN A 80 -0.46 -5.54 -5.71
C ASN A 80 -1.76 -4.88 -5.25
N TRP A 81 -2.91 -5.51 -5.53
CA TRP A 81 -4.29 -5.11 -5.19
C TRP A 81 -4.66 -3.71 -5.71
N TYR A 82 -3.90 -2.65 -5.44
CA TYR A 82 -3.96 -1.42 -6.20
C TYR A 82 -2.63 -0.64 -6.25
N THR A 83 -2.12 -0.34 -7.45
CA THR A 83 -0.87 0.46 -7.61
C THR A 83 -1.10 1.84 -8.22
N GLY A 84 -2.35 2.17 -8.56
CA GLY A 84 -2.65 3.20 -9.56
C GLY A 84 -2.38 2.72 -10.99
N ASN A 85 -2.56 3.60 -11.97
CA ASN A 85 -2.37 3.29 -13.39
C ASN A 85 -0.94 2.79 -13.70
N LEU A 86 -0.81 1.51 -14.04
CA LEU A 86 0.46 0.82 -14.30
C LEU A 86 1.25 1.39 -15.48
N THR A 87 0.57 2.02 -16.42
CA THR A 87 1.19 2.58 -17.62
C THR A 87 1.93 3.88 -17.29
N THR A 88 1.37 4.68 -16.38
CA THR A 88 1.78 6.08 -16.20
C THR A 88 2.42 6.40 -14.86
N LEU A 89 2.33 5.52 -13.85
CA LEU A 89 3.02 5.79 -12.58
C LEU A 89 4.54 5.93 -12.79
N PRO A 90 5.23 6.75 -11.98
CA PRO A 90 6.69 6.77 -11.95
C PRO A 90 7.27 5.38 -11.74
N ALA A 91 8.30 5.03 -12.52
CA ALA A 91 8.94 3.71 -12.44
C ALA A 91 9.41 3.35 -11.02
N LEU A 92 9.85 4.33 -10.22
CA LEU A 92 10.18 4.15 -8.80
C LEU A 92 9.10 3.36 -8.03
N TYR A 93 7.83 3.74 -8.19
CA TYR A 93 6.73 3.06 -7.50
C TYR A 93 6.41 1.69 -8.10
N GLY A 94 6.65 1.51 -9.40
CA GLY A 94 6.46 0.23 -10.08
C GLY A 94 7.50 -0.80 -9.65
N ILE A 95 8.77 -0.39 -9.58
CA ILE A 95 9.87 -1.22 -9.10
C ILE A 95 9.64 -1.57 -7.62
N LYS A 96 9.21 -0.59 -6.81
CA LYS A 96 8.87 -0.84 -5.41
C LYS A 96 7.67 -1.76 -5.23
N GLY A 97 6.69 -1.69 -6.13
CA GLY A 97 5.57 -2.62 -6.19
C GLY A 97 5.97 -4.04 -6.59
N LEU A 98 7.05 -4.20 -7.37
CA LEU A 98 7.65 -5.49 -7.72
C LEU A 98 9.08 -5.59 -7.17
N GLY A 99 9.24 -5.42 -5.85
CA GLY A 99 10.53 -5.60 -5.20
C GLY A 99 11.05 -7.04 -5.28
N PRO A 100 12.33 -7.29 -4.96
CA PRO A 100 12.92 -8.62 -4.98
C PRO A 100 12.14 -9.64 -4.14
N GLY A 101 11.59 -9.24 -2.99
CA GLY A 101 10.76 -10.13 -2.16
C GLY A 101 9.51 -10.66 -2.89
N LEU A 102 8.72 -9.77 -3.49
CA LEU A 102 7.51 -10.17 -4.23
C LEU A 102 7.87 -11.00 -5.47
N LEU A 103 8.91 -10.61 -6.21
CA LEU A 103 9.37 -11.36 -7.37
C LEU A 103 9.75 -12.79 -6.97
N SER A 104 10.48 -12.96 -5.86
CA SER A 104 10.86 -14.28 -5.35
C SER A 104 9.63 -15.12 -5.00
N SER A 105 8.60 -14.55 -4.34
CA SER A 105 7.38 -15.29 -4.01
C SER A 105 6.54 -15.67 -5.23
N LEU A 106 6.51 -14.83 -6.26
CA LEU A 106 5.77 -15.13 -7.51
C LEU A 106 6.33 -16.34 -8.26
N PHE A 107 7.64 -16.59 -8.17
CA PHE A 107 8.33 -17.71 -8.83
C PHE A 107 8.75 -18.83 -7.86
N GLY A 108 8.42 -18.67 -6.58
CA GLY A 108 8.66 -19.64 -5.53
C GLY A 108 7.37 -19.91 -4.77
N GLU A 109 7.33 -19.51 -3.51
CA GLU A 109 6.15 -19.64 -2.66
C GLU A 109 5.86 -18.37 -1.85
N PHE A 110 4.58 -18.20 -1.51
CA PHE A 110 4.15 -17.18 -0.57
C PHE A 110 4.18 -17.76 0.85
N ILE A 111 4.87 -17.07 1.75
CA ILE A 111 4.89 -17.42 3.17
C ILE A 111 3.67 -16.76 3.83
N LEU A 112 2.82 -17.59 4.43
CA LEU A 112 1.60 -17.15 5.11
C LEU A 112 1.70 -17.39 6.61
N SER A 113 0.91 -16.65 7.39
CA SER A 113 0.76 -16.92 8.82
C SER A 113 0.24 -18.35 9.02
N GLY A 114 0.89 -19.13 9.89
CA GLY A 114 0.45 -20.49 10.20
C GLY A 114 -0.95 -20.56 10.84
N THR A 115 -1.45 -19.45 11.40
CA THR A 115 -2.81 -19.35 11.93
C THR A 115 -3.85 -18.96 10.87
N GLY A 116 -3.40 -18.57 9.67
CA GLY A 116 -4.24 -17.92 8.66
C GLY A 116 -4.64 -16.48 9.01
N ASP A 117 -4.26 -15.97 10.18
CA ASP A 117 -4.58 -14.63 10.66
C ASP A 117 -3.32 -13.78 10.77
N THR A 118 -3.23 -12.74 9.93
CA THR A 118 -2.13 -11.79 9.92
C THR A 118 -2.18 -10.79 11.10
N ARG A 119 -3.30 -10.70 11.83
CA ARG A 119 -3.44 -9.84 13.02
C ARG A 119 -2.80 -10.43 14.26
N SER A 120 -2.65 -11.75 14.33
CA SER A 120 -2.10 -12.47 15.49
C SER A 120 -0.76 -11.90 16.00
N LEU A 121 0.11 -11.46 15.09
CA LEU A 121 1.36 -10.77 15.44
C LEU A 121 1.12 -9.46 16.20
N TYR A 122 0.18 -8.64 15.72
CA TYR A 122 -0.13 -7.34 16.30
C TYR A 122 -0.92 -7.47 17.61
N ASP A 123 -1.78 -8.49 17.73
CA ASP A 123 -2.46 -8.80 18.99
C ASP A 123 -1.45 -9.23 20.07
N SER A 124 -0.43 -10.02 19.68
CA SER A 124 0.66 -10.40 20.56
C SER A 124 1.49 -9.17 20.99
N ALA A 125 1.78 -8.26 20.06
CA ALA A 125 2.47 -7.00 20.37
C ALA A 125 1.65 -6.10 21.31
N LEU A 126 0.33 -6.01 21.12
CA LEU A 126 -0.57 -5.27 22.01
C LEU A 126 -0.54 -5.84 23.44
N LYS A 127 -0.54 -7.18 23.56
CA LYS A 127 -0.44 -7.85 24.86
C LYS A 127 0.89 -7.54 25.56
N GLU A 128 2.00 -7.57 24.82
CA GLU A 128 3.34 -7.26 25.35
C GLU A 128 3.44 -5.80 25.82
N LEU A 129 2.94 -4.86 25.02
CA LEU A 129 3.00 -3.43 25.34
C LEU A 129 2.06 -3.02 26.50
N GLY A 130 0.95 -3.76 26.68
CA GLY A 130 0.03 -3.58 27.80
C GLY A 130 -0.45 -2.14 27.97
N SER A 131 -0.26 -1.58 29.16
CA SER A 131 -0.69 -0.23 29.52
C SER A 131 0.07 0.90 28.80
N SER A 132 1.13 0.58 28.05
CA SER A 132 1.83 1.55 27.20
C SER A 132 1.02 1.96 25.98
N VAL A 133 -0.02 1.19 25.61
CA VAL A 133 -0.89 1.48 24.48
C VAL A 133 -2.13 2.25 24.93
N LEU A 134 -2.33 3.43 24.33
CA LEU A 134 -3.52 4.24 24.53
C LEU A 134 -4.47 4.08 23.33
N LEU A 135 -5.42 3.15 23.43
CA LEU A 135 -6.48 2.98 22.42
C LEU A 135 -7.54 4.09 22.54
N SER A 136 -8.35 4.28 21.49
CA SER A 136 -9.43 5.27 21.45
C SER A 136 -9.00 6.70 21.82
N THR A 137 -7.74 7.04 21.56
CA THR A 137 -7.12 8.29 22.00
C THR A 137 -6.77 9.15 20.79
N THR A 138 -7.19 10.42 20.82
CA THR A 138 -6.94 11.41 19.78
C THR A 138 -5.81 12.35 20.20
N ILE A 139 -4.89 12.63 19.28
CA ILE A 139 -3.86 13.65 19.45
C ILE A 139 -4.50 15.02 19.19
N LEU A 140 -4.45 15.90 20.19
CA LEU A 140 -5.03 17.25 20.12
C LEU A 140 -3.98 18.31 19.78
N ASN A 141 -2.74 18.13 20.24
CA ASN A 141 -1.63 19.03 19.96
C ASN A 141 -0.29 18.30 20.12
N VAL A 142 0.68 18.65 19.29
CA VAL A 142 2.06 18.19 19.38
C VAL A 142 2.98 19.41 19.27
N ASP A 143 3.82 19.59 20.29
CA ASP A 143 4.84 20.62 20.36
C ASP A 143 6.23 19.97 20.43
N ARG A 144 7.05 20.27 19.43
CA ARG A 144 8.40 19.74 19.18
C ARG A 144 9.46 20.82 19.19
N HIS A 145 9.05 22.09 19.21
CA HIS A 145 9.93 23.23 19.03
C HIS A 145 10.10 24.10 20.28
N SER A 146 9.15 24.08 21.23
CA SER A 146 9.26 24.87 22.46
C SER A 146 10.30 24.33 23.44
N ASN A 147 10.65 23.04 23.34
CA ASN A 147 11.69 22.43 24.17
C ASN A 147 12.75 21.76 23.28
N ALA A 148 13.98 22.27 23.34
CA ALA A 148 15.09 21.73 22.56
C ALA A 148 15.38 20.24 22.84
N THR A 149 15.04 19.73 24.04
CA THR A 149 15.42 18.39 24.47
C THR A 149 14.29 17.36 24.41
N GLY A 150 13.11 17.70 23.87
CA GLY A 150 12.00 16.75 23.83
C GLY A 150 10.79 17.17 23.01
N VAL A 151 9.70 16.45 23.23
CA VAL A 151 8.39 16.65 22.60
C VAL A 151 7.30 16.61 23.67
N THR A 152 6.25 17.40 23.48
CA THR A 152 5.06 17.40 24.35
C THR A 152 3.82 17.15 23.52
N LEU A 153 3.02 16.17 23.91
CA LEU A 153 1.76 15.82 23.27
C LEU A 153 0.61 16.06 24.24
N VAL A 154 -0.49 16.61 23.75
CA VAL A 154 -1.77 16.64 24.45
C VAL A 154 -2.70 15.67 23.75
N VAL A 155 -3.24 14.71 24.50
CA VAL A 155 -4.12 13.68 23.97
C VAL A 155 -5.40 13.57 24.80
N ALA A 156 -6.47 13.05 24.20
CA ALA A 156 -7.69 12.76 24.92
C ALA A 156 -8.46 11.59 24.30
N GLU A 157 -9.07 10.78 25.15
CA GLU A 157 -10.16 9.90 24.75
C GLU A 157 -11.48 10.69 24.80
N SER A 158 -12.42 10.36 23.92
CA SER A 158 -13.72 11.06 23.87
C SER A 158 -14.43 11.03 25.23
N GLY A 159 -14.85 12.19 25.72
CA GLY A 159 -15.53 12.33 27.01
C GLY A 159 -14.62 12.20 28.25
N LYS A 160 -13.30 12.07 28.10
CA LYS A 160 -12.35 12.00 29.22
C LYS A 160 -11.45 13.23 29.30
N SER A 161 -10.85 13.44 30.46
CA SER A 161 -9.88 14.51 30.70
C SER A 161 -8.65 14.37 29.79
N ARG A 162 -8.11 15.51 29.36
CA ARG A 162 -6.87 15.57 28.57
C ARG A 162 -5.69 15.03 29.38
N LYS A 163 -4.76 14.37 28.69
CA LYS A 163 -3.48 13.91 29.23
C LYS A 163 -2.34 14.60 28.49
N THR A 164 -1.30 14.98 29.23
CA THR A 164 -0.06 15.50 28.66
C THR A 164 1.00 14.40 28.72
N ILE A 165 1.64 14.13 27.59
CA ILE A 165 2.75 13.19 27.47
C ILE A 165 4.00 13.99 27.13
N ILE A 166 5.07 13.81 27.89
CA ILE A 166 6.37 14.42 27.65
C ILE A 166 7.34 13.28 27.32
N ALA A 167 8.03 13.39 26.20
CA ALA A 167 8.99 12.38 25.74
C ALA A 167 10.25 13.04 25.19
N GLN A 168 11.36 12.29 25.15
CA GLN A 168 12.61 12.79 24.56
C GLN A 168 12.57 12.77 23.03
N LYS A 169 11.91 11.77 22.45
CA LYS A 169 11.80 11.56 20.99
C LYS A 169 10.38 11.14 20.62
N LEU A 170 9.96 11.50 19.41
CA LEU A 170 8.70 11.08 18.80
C LEU A 170 8.99 10.14 17.64
N LEU A 171 8.30 8.99 17.58
CA LEU A 171 8.27 8.14 16.40
C LEU A 171 6.87 8.23 15.76
N LEU A 172 6.82 8.65 14.51
CA LEU A 172 5.58 8.86 13.77
C LEU A 172 5.40 7.76 12.72
N ALA A 173 4.39 6.91 12.93
CA ALA A 173 4.07 5.77 12.05
C ALA A 173 2.77 5.97 11.23
N ILE A 174 2.13 7.13 11.35
CA ILE A 174 0.97 7.50 10.53
C ILE A 174 1.43 8.14 9.22
N PRO A 175 0.64 8.08 8.12
CA PRO A 175 1.01 8.74 6.88
C PRO A 175 1.13 10.26 7.07
N PRO A 176 2.26 10.89 6.74
CA PRO A 176 2.50 12.32 7.00
C PRO A 176 1.86 13.22 5.93
N THR A 177 0.53 13.12 5.79
CA THR A 177 -0.26 14.05 4.95
C THR A 177 -0.61 15.29 5.76
N LEU A 178 -0.81 16.45 5.11
CA LEU A 178 -1.19 17.69 5.83
C LEU A 178 -2.47 17.51 6.67
N LYS A 179 -3.43 16.70 6.18
CA LYS A 179 -4.65 16.34 6.92
C LYS A 179 -4.34 15.62 8.23
N ASN A 180 -3.44 14.64 8.20
CA ASN A 180 -3.04 13.88 9.39
C ASN A 180 -2.16 14.70 10.34
N MET A 181 -1.45 15.70 9.81
CA MET A 181 -0.50 16.51 10.57
C MET A 181 -1.11 17.79 11.16
N VAL A 182 -2.44 17.97 11.13
CA VAL A 182 -3.10 19.21 11.57
C VAL A 182 -2.82 19.60 13.02
N ALA A 183 -2.62 18.61 13.90
CA ALA A 183 -2.32 18.82 15.32
C ALA A 183 -0.83 19.05 15.60
N PHE A 184 0.02 19.03 14.58
CA PHE A 184 1.47 19.11 14.72
C PHE A 184 1.98 20.51 14.39
N ASP A 185 2.97 20.96 15.15
CA ASP A 185 3.72 22.19 14.93
C ASP A 185 4.70 22.07 13.75
N LEU A 186 4.17 21.87 12.54
CA LEU A 186 5.02 21.66 11.36
C LEU A 186 5.89 22.89 11.04
N SER A 187 7.18 22.63 10.81
CA SER A 187 8.13 23.58 10.23
C SER A 187 7.77 23.92 8.77
N ILE A 188 8.41 24.97 8.22
CA ILE A 188 8.22 25.35 6.81
C ILE A 188 8.63 24.20 5.88
N GLN A 189 9.77 23.56 6.16
CA GLN A 189 10.30 22.44 5.38
C GLN A 189 9.34 21.24 5.39
N GLU A 190 8.81 20.88 6.55
CA GLU A 190 7.82 19.79 6.66
C GLU A 190 6.54 20.09 5.89
N LYS A 191 6.02 21.32 6.00
CA LYS A 191 4.84 21.74 5.23
C LYS A 191 5.08 21.64 3.73
N GLU A 192 6.24 22.11 3.26
CA GLU A 192 6.61 22.04 1.85
C GLU A 192 6.63 20.59 1.36
N ILE A 193 7.31 19.69 2.09
CA ILE A 193 7.42 18.27 1.72
C ILE A 193 6.06 17.58 1.79
N PHE A 194 5.35 17.69 2.92
CA PHE A 194 4.08 16.99 3.13
C PHE A 194 2.96 17.49 2.19
N SER A 195 3.06 18.72 1.68
CA SER A 195 2.12 19.23 0.67
C SER A 195 2.23 18.54 -0.69
N LYS A 196 3.35 17.86 -0.99
CA LYS A 196 3.55 17.13 -2.24
C LYS A 196 2.97 15.72 -2.22
N PHE A 197 2.63 15.22 -1.02
CA PHE A 197 2.00 13.92 -0.91
C PHE A 197 0.58 13.96 -1.46
N SER A 198 0.29 12.97 -2.28
CA SER A 198 -1.02 12.55 -2.72
C SER A 198 -1.22 11.10 -2.29
N SER A 199 -2.47 10.63 -2.28
CA SER A 199 -2.78 9.25 -1.94
C SER A 199 -3.81 8.69 -2.89
N LEU A 200 -3.78 7.37 -3.02
CA LEU A 200 -4.84 6.57 -3.59
C LEU A 200 -5.84 6.20 -2.50
N GLY A 201 -6.96 5.65 -2.94
CA GLY A 201 -7.97 5.05 -2.07
C GLY A 201 -7.96 3.53 -2.24
N TYR A 202 -8.14 2.84 -1.12
CA TYR A 202 -8.32 1.40 -1.13
C TYR A 202 -9.39 1.00 -0.14
N PHE A 203 -10.33 0.19 -0.60
CA PHE A 203 -11.43 -0.36 0.19
C PHE A 203 -11.29 -1.87 0.23
N ALA A 204 -11.44 -2.49 1.38
CA ALA A 204 -11.42 -3.95 1.51
C ALA A 204 -12.50 -4.42 2.47
N GLY A 205 -12.85 -5.69 2.38
CA GLY A 205 -13.84 -6.24 3.29
C GLY A 205 -14.35 -7.61 2.89
N ILE A 206 -15.46 -7.98 3.52
CA ILE A 206 -16.24 -9.15 3.20
C ILE A 206 -17.58 -8.69 2.63
N ALA A 207 -17.94 -9.20 1.46
CA ALA A 207 -19.28 -9.10 0.91
C ALA A 207 -19.98 -10.45 1.07
N SER A 208 -21.20 -10.44 1.59
CA SER A 208 -22.09 -11.60 1.57
C SER A 208 -23.03 -11.47 0.38
N VAL A 209 -22.89 -12.37 -0.60
CA VAL A 209 -23.63 -12.38 -1.87
C VAL A 209 -24.40 -13.71 -1.98
N PRO A 210 -25.66 -13.76 -1.49
CA PRO A 210 -26.45 -14.99 -1.51
C PRO A 210 -26.58 -15.60 -2.90
N GLY A 211 -26.40 -16.92 -3.02
CA GLY A 211 -26.59 -17.65 -4.28
C GLY A 211 -25.44 -17.50 -5.27
N PHE A 212 -24.43 -16.69 -4.96
CA PHE A 212 -23.18 -16.69 -5.71
C PHE A 212 -22.24 -17.77 -5.13
N ASN A 213 -21.73 -18.65 -5.98
CA ASN A 213 -20.74 -19.67 -5.64
C ASN A 213 -19.50 -19.50 -6.54
N GLY A 214 -18.31 -19.49 -5.96
CA GLY A 214 -17.04 -19.52 -6.71
C GLY A 214 -16.04 -18.45 -6.30
N SER A 215 -15.11 -18.13 -7.19
CA SER A 215 -14.18 -17.02 -6.99
C SER A 215 -13.87 -16.40 -8.35
N PHE A 216 -13.97 -15.08 -8.43
CA PHE A 216 -13.72 -14.34 -9.67
C PHE A 216 -12.66 -13.28 -9.45
N THR A 217 -11.64 -13.30 -10.29
CA THR A 217 -10.70 -12.19 -10.44
C THR A 217 -11.21 -11.24 -11.52
N ASN A 218 -11.11 -9.93 -11.24
CA ASN A 218 -11.36 -8.90 -12.23
C ASN A 218 -10.11 -8.71 -13.10
N ILE A 219 -10.30 -8.71 -14.40
CA ILE A 219 -9.26 -8.57 -15.41
C ILE A 219 -9.80 -7.60 -16.45
N GLY A 220 -9.09 -6.49 -16.70
CA GLY A 220 -9.46 -5.59 -17.79
C GLY A 220 -9.10 -6.25 -19.12
N ALA A 221 -10.07 -6.79 -19.85
CA ALA A 221 -9.80 -7.53 -21.08
C ALA A 221 -9.20 -6.62 -22.17
N LEU A 222 -9.63 -5.35 -22.17
CA LEU A 222 -9.31 -4.35 -23.19
C LEU A 222 -8.47 -3.19 -22.64
N THR A 223 -7.82 -3.38 -21.50
CA THR A 223 -6.98 -2.36 -20.86
C THR A 223 -5.50 -2.71 -20.99
N PRO A 224 -4.60 -1.71 -21.00
CA PRO A 224 -3.16 -1.96 -20.94
C PRO A 224 -2.80 -2.88 -19.77
N PHE A 225 -1.99 -3.90 -20.07
CA PHE A 225 -1.52 -4.89 -19.10
C PHE A 225 -2.62 -5.62 -18.33
N ASN A 226 -3.83 -5.65 -18.89
CA ASN A 226 -5.00 -6.27 -18.27
C ASN A 226 -5.40 -5.71 -16.89
N GLN A 227 -4.96 -4.50 -16.57
CA GLN A 227 -5.32 -3.84 -15.33
C GLN A 227 -6.82 -3.55 -15.29
N PRO A 228 -7.57 -3.94 -14.23
CA PRO A 228 -8.96 -3.56 -14.09
C PRO A 228 -9.21 -2.05 -14.24
N ILE A 229 -10.35 -1.67 -14.83
CA ILE A 229 -10.76 -0.27 -14.89
C ILE A 229 -10.93 0.26 -13.47
N ILE A 230 -10.45 1.48 -13.22
CA ILE A 230 -10.49 2.15 -11.92
C ILE A 230 -11.57 3.25 -11.93
N PRO A 231 -12.37 3.40 -10.86
CA PRO A 231 -12.40 2.54 -9.68
C PRO A 231 -12.91 1.13 -10.00
N GLY A 232 -12.28 0.12 -9.41
CA GLY A 232 -12.47 -1.28 -9.77
C GLY A 232 -12.25 -2.22 -8.61
N ASN A 233 -13.17 -3.18 -8.43
CA ASN A 233 -12.97 -4.30 -7.51
C ASN A 233 -11.94 -5.28 -8.09
N ASN A 234 -10.99 -5.76 -7.31
CA ASN A 234 -10.00 -6.77 -7.65
C ASN A 234 -10.62 -8.14 -7.92
N GLY A 235 -11.71 -8.45 -7.21
CA GLY A 235 -12.35 -9.74 -7.34
C GLY A 235 -13.30 -10.05 -6.19
N PHE A 236 -13.90 -11.23 -6.28
CA PHE A 236 -14.62 -11.88 -5.22
C PHE A 236 -13.89 -13.18 -4.94
N SER A 237 -13.12 -13.24 -3.85
CA SER A 237 -12.36 -14.45 -3.47
C SER A 237 -13.07 -15.16 -2.35
N SER A 238 -13.34 -16.45 -2.50
CA SER A 238 -14.01 -17.24 -1.46
C SER A 238 -13.20 -17.22 -0.17
N THR A 239 -13.88 -17.01 0.96
CA THR A 239 -13.28 -17.10 2.29
C THR A 239 -13.38 -18.50 2.89
N GLY A 240 -13.99 -19.45 2.16
CA GLY A 240 -14.39 -20.75 2.70
C GLY A 240 -15.74 -20.74 3.44
N SER A 241 -16.28 -19.56 3.75
CA SER A 241 -17.64 -19.42 4.29
C SER A 241 -18.68 -19.32 3.16
N PRO A 242 -19.87 -19.94 3.29
CA PRO A 242 -20.93 -19.85 2.28
C PRO A 242 -21.35 -18.40 2.00
N ASN A 243 -21.43 -18.05 0.72
CA ASN A 243 -21.82 -16.72 0.22
C ASN A 243 -20.89 -15.56 0.62
N GLU A 244 -19.79 -15.79 1.35
CA GLU A 244 -18.89 -14.71 1.79
C GLU A 244 -17.64 -14.65 0.93
N PHE A 245 -17.33 -13.43 0.49
CA PHE A 245 -16.24 -13.16 -0.43
C PHE A 245 -15.37 -12.01 0.09
N LEU A 246 -14.07 -12.26 0.11
CA LEU A 246 -13.07 -11.21 0.21
C LEU A 246 -13.17 -10.32 -1.04
N ILE A 247 -13.28 -9.02 -0.80
CA ILE A 247 -13.36 -7.97 -1.79
C ILE A 247 -12.28 -6.91 -1.55
N GLY A 248 -11.87 -6.23 -2.61
CA GLY A 248 -10.83 -5.20 -2.58
C GLY A 248 -11.02 -4.22 -3.73
N GLY A 249 -11.04 -2.91 -3.50
CA GLY A 249 -11.36 -1.91 -4.52
C GLY A 249 -10.38 -0.75 -4.53
N GLY A 250 -9.81 -0.46 -5.69
CA GLY A 250 -8.86 0.65 -5.88
C GLY A 250 -9.53 1.92 -6.40
N PHE A 251 -9.01 3.08 -5.99
CA PHE A 251 -9.48 4.42 -6.39
C PHE A 251 -8.31 5.37 -6.64
N ASP A 252 -8.37 6.16 -7.70
CA ASP A 252 -7.33 7.15 -8.06
C ASP A 252 -7.24 8.38 -7.14
N THR A 253 -8.05 8.43 -6.09
CA THR A 253 -8.06 9.48 -5.08
C THR A 253 -8.11 8.89 -3.68
N GLY A 254 -7.52 9.58 -2.71
CA GLY A 254 -7.63 9.28 -1.28
C GLY A 254 -8.78 10.00 -0.57
N ASP A 255 -9.78 10.48 -1.30
CA ASP A 255 -11.03 10.98 -0.74
C ASP A 255 -12.15 9.99 -1.06
N VAL A 256 -12.10 8.84 -0.40
CA VAL A 256 -13.02 7.71 -0.59
C VAL A 256 -13.74 7.42 0.71
N THR A 257 -15.04 7.18 0.65
CA THR A 257 -15.85 6.74 1.79
C THR A 257 -16.10 5.23 1.76
N ASP A 258 -16.49 4.65 2.89
CA ASP A 258 -16.94 3.25 2.94
C ASP A 258 -18.10 2.98 1.97
N GLU A 259 -18.99 3.95 1.77
CA GLU A 259 -20.15 3.81 0.88
C GLU A 259 -19.74 3.84 -0.59
N ASP A 260 -18.70 4.59 -0.97
CA ASP A 260 -18.14 4.54 -2.32
C ASP A 260 -17.60 3.14 -2.65
N GLY A 261 -16.92 2.51 -1.68
CA GLY A 261 -16.45 1.13 -1.77
C GLY A 261 -17.59 0.12 -1.94
N LYS A 262 -18.64 0.23 -1.13
CA LYS A 262 -19.83 -0.62 -1.24
C LYS A 262 -20.55 -0.43 -2.58
N ASN A 263 -20.68 0.81 -3.05
CA ASN A 263 -21.27 1.14 -4.34
C ASN A 263 -20.47 0.59 -5.52
N LEU A 264 -19.13 0.60 -5.44
CA LEU A 264 -18.27 -0.04 -6.42
C LEU A 264 -18.58 -1.54 -6.54
N VAL A 265 -18.69 -2.23 -5.40
CA VAL A 265 -19.04 -3.67 -5.36
C VAL A 265 -20.43 -3.93 -5.94
N ARG A 266 -21.45 -3.15 -5.54
CA ARG A 266 -22.82 -3.26 -6.09
C ARG A 266 -22.83 -3.05 -7.61
N LYS A 267 -22.09 -2.06 -8.11
CA LYS A 267 -21.95 -1.79 -9.55
C LYS A 267 -21.34 -2.96 -10.31
N ASN A 268 -20.27 -3.57 -9.78
CA ASN A 268 -19.65 -4.73 -10.41
C ASN A 268 -20.59 -5.96 -10.37
N LEU A 269 -21.29 -6.20 -9.25
CA LEU A 269 -22.30 -7.26 -9.15
C LEU A 269 -23.45 -7.05 -10.16
N ALA A 270 -23.94 -5.82 -10.32
CA ALA A 270 -25.00 -5.52 -11.29
C ALA A 270 -24.56 -5.83 -12.73
N THR A 271 -23.30 -5.52 -13.06
CA THR A 271 -22.72 -5.81 -14.37
C THR A 271 -22.62 -7.32 -14.62
N LEU A 272 -22.16 -8.08 -13.62
CA LEU A 272 -22.09 -9.54 -13.69
C LEU A 272 -23.48 -10.19 -13.73
N ALA A 273 -24.45 -9.65 -13.00
CA ALA A 273 -25.83 -10.13 -12.96
C ALA A 273 -26.52 -9.96 -14.32
N ALA A 274 -26.29 -8.83 -15.00
CA ALA A 274 -26.78 -8.59 -16.36
C ALA A 274 -26.27 -9.61 -17.39
N SER A 275 -25.13 -10.26 -17.09
CA SER A 275 -24.54 -11.31 -17.93
C SER A 275 -24.90 -12.73 -17.45
N GLY A 276 -25.78 -12.86 -16.44
CA GLY A 276 -26.20 -14.15 -15.87
C GLY A 276 -25.09 -14.88 -15.09
N VAL A 277 -24.00 -14.18 -14.74
CA VAL A 277 -22.82 -14.78 -14.08
C VAL A 277 -23.02 -14.92 -12.57
N VAL A 278 -23.80 -14.02 -11.98
CA VAL A 278 -24.22 -14.04 -10.58
C VAL A 278 -25.74 -13.87 -10.51
N PRO A 279 -26.40 -14.14 -9.36
CA PRO A 279 -27.85 -13.95 -9.22
C PRO A 279 -28.32 -12.57 -9.65
N ALA A 280 -29.50 -12.50 -10.26
CA ALA A 280 -30.05 -11.26 -10.83
C ALA A 280 -30.23 -10.14 -9.79
N ASP A 281 -30.48 -10.51 -8.53
CA ASP A 281 -30.67 -9.62 -7.40
C ASP A 281 -29.37 -9.33 -6.62
N ALA A 282 -28.22 -9.89 -7.01
CA ALA A 282 -26.97 -9.85 -6.24
C ALA A 282 -26.56 -8.42 -5.84
N ALA A 283 -26.75 -7.43 -6.71
CA ALA A 283 -26.42 -6.04 -6.43
C ALA A 283 -27.32 -5.40 -5.34
N SER A 284 -28.57 -5.85 -5.23
CA SER A 284 -29.54 -5.37 -4.25
C SER A 284 -29.57 -6.19 -2.96
N SER A 285 -29.22 -7.48 -3.01
CA SER A 285 -29.23 -8.38 -1.85
C SER A 285 -27.88 -8.51 -1.15
N VAL A 286 -26.79 -8.01 -1.75
CA VAL A 286 -25.47 -8.00 -1.11
C VAL A 286 -25.48 -7.24 0.22
N THR A 287 -24.90 -7.86 1.23
CA THR A 287 -24.59 -7.20 2.51
C THR A 287 -23.08 -7.17 2.73
N PHE A 288 -22.64 -6.34 3.67
CA PHE A 288 -21.23 -6.15 3.96
C PHE A 288 -20.98 -6.40 5.44
N PRO A 289 -20.78 -7.67 5.87
CA PRO A 289 -20.54 -8.01 7.27
C PRO A 289 -19.33 -7.28 7.86
N TYR A 290 -18.33 -6.98 7.02
CA TYR A 290 -17.15 -6.24 7.42
C TYR A 290 -16.61 -5.40 6.26
N THR A 291 -16.31 -4.13 6.53
CA THR A 291 -15.62 -3.25 5.59
C THR A 291 -14.53 -2.48 6.31
N SER A 292 -13.48 -2.13 5.57
CA SER A 292 -12.42 -1.25 6.02
C SER A 292 -11.97 -0.35 4.88
N ASN A 293 -11.99 0.95 5.14
CA ASN A 293 -11.38 1.94 4.28
C ASN A 293 -9.92 2.16 4.68
N HIS A 294 -9.02 1.80 3.78
CA HIS A 294 -7.57 1.87 3.96
C HIS A 294 -6.98 3.19 3.46
N THR A 295 -7.80 4.21 3.27
CA THR A 295 -7.38 5.55 2.85
C THR A 295 -6.78 6.34 4.02
N PRO A 296 -5.67 7.09 3.83
CA PRO A 296 -4.91 7.24 2.59
C PRO A 296 -4.03 6.01 2.29
N TYR A 297 -4.15 5.51 1.07
CA TYR A 297 -3.39 4.36 0.58
C TYR A 297 -2.34 4.79 -0.46
N ASN A 298 -1.22 4.09 -0.56
CA ASN A 298 -0.12 4.39 -1.49
C ASN A 298 0.28 5.87 -1.50
N VAL A 299 0.66 6.41 -0.33
CA VAL A 299 1.04 7.82 -0.19
C VAL A 299 2.33 8.11 -0.94
N ARG A 300 2.28 9.05 -1.89
CA ARG A 300 3.30 9.26 -2.93
C ARG A 300 3.28 10.66 -3.53
N CYS A 301 4.32 11.01 -4.30
CA CYS A 301 4.44 12.30 -5.00
C CYS A 301 4.51 12.12 -6.52
N LYS A 302 4.55 13.22 -7.27
CA LYS A 302 4.58 13.21 -8.73
C LYS A 302 6.00 13.00 -9.26
N ALA A 303 6.12 12.58 -10.53
CA ALA A 303 7.40 12.41 -11.22
C ALA A 303 8.33 13.64 -11.12
N GLU A 304 7.76 14.84 -11.21
CA GLU A 304 8.51 16.10 -11.09
C GLU A 304 9.09 16.29 -9.67
N ASP A 305 8.33 15.99 -8.63
CA ASP A 305 8.82 16.07 -7.26
C ASP A 305 9.93 15.02 -7.01
N ILE A 306 9.75 13.80 -7.54
CA ILE A 306 10.79 12.75 -7.51
C ILE A 306 12.06 13.26 -8.17
N LYS A 307 11.99 13.77 -9.40
CA LYS A 307 13.11 14.37 -10.13
C LYS A 307 13.82 15.46 -9.32
N ASN A 308 13.06 16.27 -8.58
CA ASN A 308 13.57 17.38 -7.78
C ASN A 308 14.05 16.95 -6.37
N GLY A 309 14.34 15.66 -6.17
CA GLY A 309 14.97 15.14 -4.96
C GLY A 309 14.02 15.03 -3.76
N PHE A 310 12.71 14.86 -3.99
CA PHE A 310 11.71 14.76 -2.91
C PHE A 310 12.11 13.76 -1.81
N TYR A 311 12.53 12.56 -2.17
CA TYR A 311 12.83 11.51 -1.20
C TYR A 311 14.08 11.79 -0.37
N ARG A 312 15.11 12.41 -0.94
CA ARG A 312 16.24 12.89 -0.13
C ARG A 312 15.76 13.91 0.91
N LYS A 313 15.01 14.93 0.48
CA LYS A 313 14.47 15.97 1.38
C LYS A 313 13.57 15.37 2.47
N LEU A 314 12.77 14.35 2.14
CA LEU A 314 11.93 13.62 3.09
C LEU A 314 12.78 12.89 4.13
N LEU A 315 13.87 12.23 3.70
CA LEU A 315 14.77 11.51 4.60
C LEU A 315 15.61 12.45 5.47
N ASP A 316 15.92 13.66 4.98
CA ASP A 316 16.60 14.72 5.75
C ASP A 316 15.77 15.16 6.98
N LEU A 317 14.47 14.82 7.06
CA LEU A 317 13.64 15.10 8.23
C LEU A 317 13.90 14.17 9.42
N GLN A 318 14.61 13.04 9.24
CA GLN A 318 14.85 12.08 10.32
C GLN A 318 15.64 12.72 11.47
N GLY A 319 15.03 12.78 12.65
CA GLY A 319 15.57 13.40 13.86
C GLY A 319 15.23 14.89 14.02
N SER A 320 14.69 15.54 13.01
CA SER A 320 14.27 16.96 13.08
C SER A 320 13.15 17.14 14.10
N GLY A 321 13.25 18.20 14.93
CA GLY A 321 12.27 18.43 16.01
C GLY A 321 12.11 17.22 16.94
N ASN A 322 13.21 16.51 17.23
CA ASN A 322 13.19 15.28 18.03
C ASN A 322 12.27 14.17 17.46
N THR A 323 11.98 14.19 16.15
CA THR A 323 10.99 13.32 15.51
C THR A 323 11.63 12.41 14.46
N TYR A 324 11.22 11.13 14.47
CA TYR A 324 11.57 10.12 13.49
C TYR A 324 10.31 9.64 12.78
N PHE A 325 10.44 9.26 11.53
CA PHE A 325 9.30 8.92 10.67
C PHE A 325 9.43 7.50 10.12
N THR A 326 8.34 6.74 10.21
CA THR A 326 8.26 5.37 9.71
C THR A 326 6.92 5.09 9.04
N GLY A 327 6.71 3.84 8.62
CA GLY A 327 5.50 3.35 8.00
C GLY A 327 5.58 3.35 6.48
N ALA A 328 4.42 3.10 5.86
CA ALA A 328 4.34 2.81 4.43
C ALA A 328 4.84 3.95 3.53
N ALA A 329 4.74 5.22 3.97
CA ALA A 329 5.25 6.36 3.22
C ALA A 329 6.78 6.38 3.06
N PHE A 330 7.51 5.66 3.93
CA PHE A 330 8.98 5.57 3.91
C PHE A 330 9.47 4.22 3.36
N ALA A 331 8.67 3.15 3.50
CA ALA A 331 9.08 1.78 3.20
C ALA A 331 8.25 1.06 2.13
N GLY A 332 7.00 1.46 1.86
CA GLY A 332 6.05 0.75 1.00
C GLY A 332 4.92 0.06 1.78
N HIS A 333 3.83 -0.29 1.09
CA HIS A 333 2.62 -0.90 1.66
C HIS A 333 2.76 -2.42 1.88
N ASN A 334 3.84 -2.83 2.54
CA ASN A 334 4.11 -4.22 2.93
C ASN A 334 4.74 -4.22 4.33
N SER A 335 4.15 -4.97 5.27
CA SER A 335 4.61 -4.99 6.66
C SER A 335 6.08 -5.39 6.80
N ALA A 336 6.57 -6.36 6.01
CA ALA A 336 7.97 -6.79 6.06
C ALA A 336 8.93 -5.66 5.62
N LEU A 337 8.53 -4.85 4.63
CA LEU A 337 9.33 -3.68 4.22
C LEU A 337 9.36 -2.61 5.32
N VAL A 338 8.24 -2.38 6.00
CA VAL A 338 8.19 -1.45 7.15
C VAL A 338 9.10 -1.94 8.29
N TRP A 339 9.09 -3.23 8.59
CA TRP A 339 10.01 -3.81 9.58
C TRP A 339 11.47 -3.70 9.16
N THR A 340 11.77 -3.94 7.87
CA THR A 340 13.11 -3.76 7.31
C THR A 340 13.60 -2.32 7.46
N TRP A 341 12.76 -1.33 7.14
CA TRP A 341 13.04 0.09 7.36
C TRP A 341 13.28 0.42 8.83
N ASN A 342 12.44 -0.13 9.72
CA ASN A 342 12.57 0.08 11.16
C ASN A 342 13.90 -0.45 11.69
N GLN A 343 14.28 -1.67 11.32
CA GLN A 343 15.52 -2.31 11.77
C GLN A 343 16.75 -1.63 11.17
N GLY A 344 16.75 -1.37 9.86
CA GLY A 344 17.92 -0.83 9.16
C GLY A 344 18.16 0.67 9.39
N THR A 345 17.11 1.45 9.65
CA THR A 345 17.23 2.92 9.72
C THR A 345 16.75 3.50 11.05
N ILE A 346 15.53 3.16 11.49
CA ILE A 346 14.90 3.86 12.62
C ILE A 346 15.52 3.47 13.95
N LEU A 347 15.65 2.17 14.24
CA LEU A 347 16.21 1.69 15.50
C LEU A 347 17.66 2.18 15.70
N PRO A 348 18.58 2.06 14.73
CA PRO A 348 19.93 2.62 14.85
C PRO A 348 19.94 4.14 15.12
N ALA A 349 19.09 4.90 14.42
CA ALA A 349 19.06 6.35 14.55
C ALA A 349 18.51 6.81 15.90
N ILE A 350 17.36 6.28 16.32
CA ILE A 350 16.69 6.72 17.55
C ILE A 350 17.42 6.26 18.81
N THR A 351 17.99 5.05 18.81
CA THR A 351 18.78 4.55 19.95
C THR A 351 20.07 5.36 20.13
N LYS A 352 20.79 5.63 19.05
CA LYS A 352 21.96 6.53 19.07
C LYS A 352 21.61 7.89 19.63
N ALA A 353 20.49 8.49 19.20
CA ALA A 353 20.04 9.78 19.69
C ALA A 353 19.58 9.79 21.15
N LEU A 354 19.25 8.61 21.71
CA LEU A 354 18.93 8.41 23.12
C LEU A 354 20.15 7.97 23.95
N GLY A 355 21.32 7.80 23.34
CA GLY A 355 22.50 7.25 24.01
C GLY A 355 22.37 5.78 24.40
N LEU A 356 21.47 5.03 23.75
CA LEU A 356 21.24 3.61 23.96
C LEU A 356 22.13 2.79 23.01
N LYS A 357 22.54 1.59 23.45
CA LYS A 357 23.17 0.61 22.56
C LYS A 357 22.10 -0.08 21.73
N TYR A 358 22.41 -0.30 20.45
CA TYR A 358 21.63 -1.14 19.56
C TYR A 358 22.51 -2.28 19.10
N ASP A 359 22.27 -3.46 19.66
CA ASP A 359 22.89 -4.70 19.20
C ASP A 359 21.96 -5.28 18.13
N ALA A 360 22.42 -5.26 16.87
CA ALA A 360 21.65 -5.62 15.69
C ALA A 360 21.41 -7.13 15.57
#